data_AF-A0A1Y1L3P2-F1
#
_entry.id   AF-A0A1Y1L3P2-F1
#
_cell.length_a   1.000
_cell.length_b   1.000
_cell.length_c   1.000
_cell.angle_alpha   90.00
_cell.angle_beta   90.00
_cell.angle_gamma   90.00
#
_symmetry.space_group_name_H-M   'P 1'
#
loop_
_entity.id
_entity.type
_entity.pdbx_description
1 polymer ?
#
loop_
_entity_poly.entity_id
_entity_poly.type
_entity_poly.pdbx_seq_one_letter_code
_entity_poly.pdbx_strand_id
1 'polypeptide(L)'
;MSEKRRRKRYESSSSNSSSADSAEEARLKDIKERDEFAERLKKRDEAKTRNIVQASDKRAYAEAVKRLKLETEDKDKMIPKLRIESRRKYLEKRKDDKVMELEADIVDDEYLFEEDILTSRERKNRDYKKTLLKLAHEHEKARELENVQRYHMPQDLGKGAKADYVEVDELEKVPHSEQKKWEQEQMASAQFHFGAKGSKTDEYELLLEDQIEFIQALQLPHDERDKEQKPQLTEGEKKKLDIEETKKSLPIFPFKEDIVAAVREHQVLIIEGETGSGKTTQIPQYLHEAGFTKDGNIIFAPV
;
A
#
# COMPACT_ATOMS: atom_id res chain seq x y z
N MET A 1 -3.86 47.78 96.63
CA MET A 1 -2.65 48.57 96.34
C MET A 1 -1.71 47.71 95.52
N SER A 2 -1.46 48.08 94.27
CA SER A 2 -0.10 48.29 93.73
C SER A 2 -0.18 48.41 92.21
N GLU A 3 0.47 49.44 91.72
CA GLU A 3 0.25 50.09 90.45
C GLU A 3 1.49 49.94 89.57
N LYS A 4 1.25 49.69 88.27
CA LYS A 4 2.10 49.93 87.07
C LYS A 4 3.63 49.96 87.23
N ARG A 5 4.30 49.24 86.32
CA ARG A 5 5.39 49.84 85.52
C ARG A 5 5.60 49.18 84.15
N ARG A 6 5.23 49.92 83.10
CA ARG A 6 5.59 49.69 81.68
C ARG A 6 7.08 49.96 81.48
N ARG A 7 7.76 49.20 80.61
CA ARG A 7 8.78 49.75 79.69
C ARG A 7 8.70 49.05 78.33
N LYS A 8 8.81 49.90 77.29
CA LYS A 8 8.50 49.75 75.87
C LYS A 8 9.83 49.72 75.10
N ARG A 9 10.05 48.81 74.14
CA ARG A 9 10.91 49.09 72.97
C ARG A 9 10.76 48.10 71.79
N TYR A 10 10.15 48.64 70.72
CA TYR A 10 10.39 48.49 69.27
C TYR A 10 10.04 47.19 68.50
N GLU A 11 8.89 47.31 67.80
CA GLU A 11 8.61 46.81 66.46
C GLU A 11 9.80 46.88 65.48
N SER A 12 9.93 45.83 64.67
CA SER A 12 10.40 45.92 63.28
C SER A 12 9.32 45.34 62.36
N SER A 13 8.81 46.19 61.47
CA SER A 13 7.84 45.89 60.43
C SER A 13 8.41 45.05 59.28
N SER A 14 7.68 44.01 58.88
CA SER A 14 7.61 43.41 57.52
C SER A 14 6.52 42.33 57.60
N SER A 15 5.48 42.22 56.78
CA SER A 15 5.23 42.65 55.41
C SER A 15 3.72 42.61 55.14
N ASN A 16 3.29 43.51 54.26
CA ASN A 16 1.96 43.69 53.72
C ASN A 16 1.64 42.62 52.65
N SER A 17 0.68 41.70 52.86
CA SER A 17 0.01 40.91 51.79
C SER A 17 -1.12 40.03 52.36
N SER A 18 -2.34 40.55 52.49
CA SER A 18 -3.48 39.74 52.95
C SER A 18 -4.80 40.05 52.24
N SER A 19 -4.76 40.71 51.07
CA SER A 19 -5.97 41.11 50.34
C SER A 19 -6.13 40.46 48.96
N ALA A 20 -5.09 39.82 48.41
CA ALA A 20 -5.15 39.15 47.10
C ALA A 20 -5.65 37.69 47.21
N ASP A 21 -5.32 36.98 48.28
CA ASP A 21 -5.72 35.57 48.48
C ASP A 21 -7.23 35.38 48.58
N SER A 22 -7.95 36.35 49.16
CA SER A 22 -9.41 36.24 49.34
C SER A 22 -10.21 36.32 48.03
N ALA A 23 -9.64 36.88 46.96
CA ALA A 23 -10.32 37.04 45.67
C ALA A 23 -10.14 35.81 44.76
N GLU A 24 -8.98 35.16 44.80
CA GLU A 24 -8.73 33.92 44.07
C GLU A 24 -9.54 32.75 44.64
N GLU A 25 -9.68 32.72 45.97
CA GLU A 25 -10.45 31.68 46.66
C GLU A 25 -11.95 31.74 46.32
N ALA A 26 -12.49 32.93 46.04
CA ALA A 26 -13.87 33.10 45.57
C ALA A 26 -14.07 32.55 44.14
N ARG A 27 -13.12 32.79 43.24
CA ARG A 27 -13.17 32.26 41.86
C ARG A 27 -13.09 30.73 41.81
N LEU A 28 -12.24 30.14 42.66
CA LEU A 28 -12.11 28.69 42.77
C LEU A 28 -13.38 28.03 43.30
N LYS A 29 -14.15 28.72 44.15
CA LYS A 29 -15.46 28.24 44.61
C LYS A 29 -16.50 28.28 43.49
N ASP A 30 -16.59 29.38 42.74
CA ASP A 30 -17.50 29.48 41.59
C ASP A 30 -17.24 28.40 40.51
N ILE A 31 -15.97 28.10 40.21
CA ILE A 31 -15.60 27.04 39.25
C ILE A 31 -16.04 25.67 39.78
N LYS A 32 -15.78 25.37 41.06
CA LYS A 32 -16.22 24.12 41.69
C LYS A 32 -17.73 23.99 41.70
N GLU A 33 -18.46 25.04 42.04
CA GLU A 33 -19.93 25.02 42.05
C GLU A 33 -20.50 24.80 40.65
N ARG A 34 -19.88 25.39 39.62
CA ARG A 34 -20.24 25.16 38.21
C ARG A 34 -19.99 23.71 37.79
N ASP A 35 -18.83 23.14 38.14
CA ASP A 35 -18.46 21.78 37.78
C ASP A 35 -19.32 20.75 38.52
N GLU A 36 -19.59 20.97 39.82
CA GLU A 36 -20.51 20.15 40.63
C GLU A 36 -21.95 20.19 40.09
N PHE A 37 -22.39 21.35 39.59
CA PHE A 37 -23.70 21.48 38.95
C PHE A 37 -23.75 20.72 37.61
N ALA A 38 -22.69 20.78 36.81
CA ALA A 38 -22.57 20.04 35.56
C ALA A 38 -22.56 18.52 35.80
N GLU A 39 -21.89 18.04 36.85
CA GLU A 39 -21.93 16.63 37.24
C GLU A 39 -23.32 16.17 37.69
N ARG A 40 -24.05 17.01 38.44
CA ARG A 40 -25.44 16.71 38.80
C ARG A 40 -26.36 16.62 37.58
N LEU A 41 -26.17 17.48 36.59
CA LEU A 41 -26.92 17.43 35.33
C LEU A 41 -26.63 16.13 34.57
N LYS A 42 -25.35 15.77 34.40
CA LYS A 42 -24.95 14.51 33.77
C LYS A 42 -25.57 13.29 34.47
N LYS A 43 -25.47 13.21 35.80
CA LYS A 43 -26.06 12.10 36.58
C LYS A 43 -27.58 12.04 36.44
N ARG A 44 -28.26 13.19 36.37
CA ARG A 44 -29.72 13.26 36.19
C ARG A 44 -30.15 12.83 34.78
N ASP A 45 -29.36 13.17 33.77
CA ASP A 45 -29.62 12.80 32.38
C ASP A 45 -29.30 11.31 32.14
N GLU A 46 -28.19 10.79 32.68
CA GLU A 46 -27.84 9.37 32.68
C GLU A 46 -28.93 8.50 33.34
N ALA A 47 -29.46 8.93 34.49
CA ALA A 47 -30.52 8.21 35.19
C ALA A 47 -31.89 8.25 34.47
N LYS A 48 -32.13 9.27 33.62
CA LYS A 48 -33.36 9.38 32.82
C LYS A 48 -33.31 8.56 31.54
N THR A 49 -32.13 8.30 30.99
CA THR A 49 -31.98 7.43 29.83
C THR A 49 -32.10 5.96 30.24
N ARG A 50 -33.20 5.28 29.86
CA ARG A 50 -33.31 3.83 30.02
C ARG A 50 -32.30 3.15 29.10
N ASN A 51 -31.32 2.49 29.72
CA ASN A 51 -30.17 1.86 29.09
C ASN A 51 -30.55 0.53 28.38
N ILE A 52 -31.29 0.61 27.26
CA ILE A 52 -31.81 -0.55 26.53
C ILE A 52 -30.85 -1.06 25.44
N VAL A 53 -29.84 -0.29 25.05
CA VAL A 53 -29.03 -0.57 23.84
C VAL A 53 -27.62 -1.12 24.14
N GLN A 54 -27.11 -1.01 25.37
CA GLN A 54 -25.70 -1.36 25.64
C GLN A 54 -25.38 -2.86 25.82
N ALA A 55 -26.39 -3.73 25.97
CA ALA A 55 -26.17 -5.16 26.22
C ALA A 55 -26.08 -6.02 24.95
N SER A 56 -26.77 -5.63 23.87
CA SER A 56 -26.71 -6.31 22.56
C SER A 56 -25.39 -6.05 21.86
N ASP A 57 -24.90 -4.82 21.92
CA ASP A 57 -23.73 -4.39 21.15
C ASP A 57 -22.44 -4.99 21.71
N LYS A 58 -22.36 -5.20 23.04
CA LYS A 58 -21.24 -5.92 23.67
C LYS A 58 -21.19 -7.40 23.29
N ARG A 59 -22.35 -8.06 23.15
CA ARG A 59 -22.42 -9.46 22.69
C ARG A 59 -22.09 -9.57 21.20
N ALA A 60 -22.65 -8.69 20.37
CA ALA A 60 -22.35 -8.65 18.93
C ALA A 60 -20.87 -8.33 18.66
N TYR A 61 -20.28 -7.40 19.41
CA TYR A 61 -18.85 -7.08 19.33
C TYR A 61 -17.97 -8.25 19.79
N ALA A 62 -18.33 -8.93 20.88
CA ALA A 62 -17.61 -10.11 21.34
C ALA A 62 -17.68 -11.27 20.34
N GLU A 63 -18.82 -11.46 19.68
CA GLU A 63 -19.01 -12.49 18.65
C GLU A 63 -18.24 -12.14 17.36
N ALA A 64 -18.27 -10.87 16.93
CA ALA A 64 -17.48 -10.38 15.79
C ALA A 64 -15.98 -10.55 16.03
N VAL A 65 -15.48 -10.22 17.23
CA VAL A 65 -14.08 -10.44 17.62
C VAL A 65 -13.75 -11.93 17.64
N LYS A 66 -14.68 -12.80 18.05
CA LYS A 66 -14.47 -14.25 18.06
C LYS A 66 -14.42 -14.84 16.64
N ARG A 67 -15.25 -14.36 15.71
CA ARG A 67 -15.19 -14.72 14.28
C ARG A 67 -13.89 -14.26 13.65
N LEU A 68 -13.46 -13.02 13.95
CA LEU A 68 -12.19 -12.48 13.47
C LEU A 68 -10.99 -13.31 13.99
N LYS A 69 -11.04 -13.74 15.26
CA LYS A 69 -10.00 -14.61 15.86
C LYS A 69 -9.97 -16.01 15.24
N LEU A 70 -11.14 -16.62 15.01
CA LEU A 70 -11.24 -17.91 14.31
C LEU A 70 -10.68 -17.81 12.89
N GLU A 71 -11.00 -16.74 12.15
CA GLU A 71 -10.42 -16.49 10.83
C GLU A 71 -8.90 -16.29 10.86
N THR A 72 -8.36 -15.58 11.85
CA THR A 72 -6.91 -15.43 11.99
C THR A 72 -6.22 -16.74 12.36
N GLU A 73 -6.80 -17.52 13.28
CA GLU A 73 -6.24 -18.82 13.69
C GLU A 73 -6.30 -19.86 12.56
N ASP A 74 -7.31 -19.80 11.70
CA ASP A 74 -7.42 -20.65 10.51
C ASP A 74 -6.45 -20.21 9.41
N LYS A 75 -6.27 -18.90 9.20
CA LYS A 75 -5.23 -18.36 8.31
C LYS A 75 -3.84 -18.80 8.76
N ASP A 76 -3.52 -18.70 10.05
CA ASP A 76 -2.22 -19.08 10.59
C ASP A 76 -1.89 -20.56 10.38
N LYS A 77 -2.91 -21.44 10.40
CA LYS A 77 -2.76 -22.88 10.11
C LYS A 77 -2.65 -23.19 8.61
N MET A 78 -3.25 -22.35 7.75
CA MET A 78 -3.27 -22.55 6.29
C MET A 78 -2.03 -21.96 5.60
N ILE A 79 -1.47 -20.86 6.12
CA ILE A 79 -0.28 -20.20 5.57
C ILE A 79 0.91 -21.16 5.38
N PRO A 80 1.26 -22.07 6.31
CA PRO A 80 2.34 -23.04 6.11
C PRO A 80 2.10 -23.99 4.94
N LYS A 81 0.87 -24.46 4.74
CA LYS A 81 0.51 -25.34 3.62
C LYS A 81 0.59 -24.59 2.29
N LEU A 82 0.02 -23.39 2.25
CA LEU A 82 0.09 -22.49 1.08
C LEU A 82 1.53 -22.13 0.71
N ARG A 83 2.42 -21.96 1.70
CA ARG A 83 3.85 -21.73 1.47
C ARG A 83 4.52 -22.92 0.80
N ILE A 84 4.17 -24.15 1.18
CA ILE A 84 4.71 -25.37 0.55
C ILE A 84 4.22 -25.49 -0.88
N GLU A 85 2.95 -25.23 -1.15
CA GLU A 85 2.35 -25.26 -2.49
C GLU A 85 2.94 -24.17 -3.40
N SER A 86 3.02 -22.93 -2.88
CA SER A 86 3.68 -21.82 -3.55
C SER A 86 5.14 -22.16 -3.88
N ARG A 87 5.89 -22.73 -2.93
CA ARG A 87 7.28 -23.15 -3.16
C ARG A 87 7.38 -24.24 -4.23
N ARG A 88 6.47 -25.21 -4.26
CA ARG A 88 6.44 -26.26 -5.30
C ARG A 88 6.23 -25.65 -6.67
N LYS A 89 5.23 -24.77 -6.81
CA LYS A 89 4.94 -24.05 -8.06
C LYS A 89 6.12 -23.18 -8.50
N TYR A 90 6.78 -22.52 -7.56
CA TYR A 90 7.98 -21.73 -7.84
C TYR A 90 9.15 -22.58 -8.34
N LEU A 91 9.38 -23.75 -7.74
CA LEU A 91 10.47 -24.64 -8.15
C LEU A 91 10.24 -25.23 -9.55
N GLU A 92 8.98 -25.49 -9.91
CA GLU A 92 8.60 -25.89 -11.26
C GLU A 92 8.89 -24.78 -12.27
N LYS A 93 8.36 -23.57 -12.05
CA LYS A 93 8.65 -22.42 -12.92
C LYS A 93 10.16 -22.13 -13.02
N ARG A 94 10.87 -22.16 -11.89
CA ARG A 94 12.32 -21.91 -11.85
C ARG A 94 13.13 -22.97 -12.58
N LYS A 95 12.67 -24.23 -12.60
CA LYS A 95 13.30 -25.28 -13.42
C LYS A 95 13.23 -24.87 -14.88
N ASP A 96 12.05 -24.48 -15.35
CA ASP A 96 11.82 -24.18 -16.76
C ASP A 96 12.55 -22.91 -17.18
N ASP A 97 12.52 -21.86 -16.35
CA ASP A 97 13.32 -20.64 -16.54
C ASP A 97 14.82 -20.98 -16.68
N LYS A 98 15.34 -21.92 -15.88
CA LYS A 98 16.76 -22.33 -15.92
C LYS A 98 17.10 -23.18 -17.14
N VAL A 99 16.17 -23.99 -17.64
CA VAL A 99 16.36 -24.73 -18.89
C VAL A 99 16.40 -23.74 -20.06
N MET A 100 15.50 -22.78 -20.09
CA MET A 100 15.48 -21.72 -21.12
C MET A 100 16.74 -20.87 -21.09
N GLU A 101 17.21 -20.45 -19.92
CA GLU A 101 18.47 -19.71 -19.76
C GLU A 101 19.66 -20.54 -20.28
N LEU A 102 19.72 -21.85 -19.96
CA LEU A 102 20.77 -22.73 -20.46
C LEU A 102 20.71 -22.91 -21.98
N GLU A 103 19.52 -22.97 -22.57
CA GLU A 103 19.33 -23.02 -24.03
C GLU A 103 19.82 -21.75 -24.69
N ALA A 104 19.41 -20.59 -24.18
CA ALA A 104 19.83 -19.28 -24.68
C ALA A 104 21.35 -19.12 -24.60
N ASP A 105 21.95 -19.47 -23.46
CA ASP A 105 23.41 -19.45 -23.27
C ASP A 105 24.14 -20.30 -24.32
N ILE A 106 23.62 -21.49 -24.66
CA ILE A 106 24.24 -22.35 -25.66
C ILE A 106 24.11 -21.74 -27.06
N VAL A 107 22.93 -21.20 -27.39
CA VAL A 107 22.67 -20.56 -28.68
C VAL A 107 23.57 -19.34 -28.87
N ASP A 108 23.71 -18.50 -27.84
CA ASP A 108 24.59 -17.34 -27.86
C ASP A 108 26.06 -17.77 -28.00
N ASP A 109 26.50 -18.79 -27.24
CA ASP A 109 27.86 -19.32 -27.35
C ASP A 109 28.15 -19.88 -28.76
N GLU A 110 27.17 -20.53 -29.41
CA GLU A 110 27.29 -21.04 -30.78
C GLU A 110 27.26 -19.94 -31.84
N TYR A 111 26.49 -18.88 -31.60
CA TYR A 111 26.37 -17.77 -32.54
C TYR A 111 27.56 -16.81 -32.46
N LEU A 112 28.04 -16.47 -31.26
CA LEU A 112 29.18 -15.56 -31.07
C LEU A 112 30.52 -16.19 -31.40
N PHE A 113 30.69 -17.49 -31.12
CA PHE A 113 31.99 -18.14 -31.21
C PHE A 113 31.97 -19.34 -32.16
N GLU A 114 32.62 -19.18 -33.31
CA GLU A 114 32.91 -20.29 -34.23
C GLU A 114 33.82 -21.34 -33.56
N GLU A 115 33.64 -22.61 -33.90
CA GLU A 115 34.29 -23.74 -33.22
C GLU A 115 35.83 -23.71 -33.25
N ASP A 116 36.39 -22.99 -34.23
CA ASP A 116 37.82 -22.91 -34.52
C ASP A 116 38.56 -21.91 -33.62
N ILE A 117 37.85 -20.97 -32.99
CA ILE A 117 38.44 -19.92 -32.13
C ILE A 117 38.40 -20.33 -30.64
N LEU A 118 37.70 -21.42 -30.31
CA LEU A 118 37.44 -21.84 -28.92
C LEU A 118 38.62 -22.61 -28.30
N THR A 119 38.99 -22.25 -27.07
CA THR A 119 39.98 -22.99 -26.29
C THR A 119 39.46 -24.40 -25.92
N SER A 120 40.35 -25.35 -25.65
CA SER A 120 39.95 -26.72 -25.26
C SER A 120 39.10 -26.77 -23.99
N ARG A 121 39.20 -25.75 -23.11
CA ARG A 121 38.38 -25.63 -21.90
C ARG A 121 36.96 -25.19 -22.23
N GLU A 122 36.83 -24.16 -23.06
CA GLU A 122 35.53 -23.64 -23.49
C GLU A 122 34.76 -24.69 -24.29
N ARG A 123 35.44 -25.46 -25.14
CA ARG A 123 34.83 -26.58 -25.87
C ARG A 123 34.21 -27.60 -24.92
N LYS A 124 34.96 -28.03 -23.88
CA LYS A 124 34.45 -28.95 -22.85
C LYS A 124 33.28 -28.36 -22.06
N ASN A 125 33.32 -27.07 -21.74
CA ASN A 125 32.22 -26.41 -21.05
C ASN A 125 30.95 -26.38 -21.91
N ARG A 126 31.08 -26.07 -23.20
CA ARG A 126 29.97 -26.06 -24.16
C ARG A 126 29.39 -27.47 -24.33
N ASP A 127 30.24 -28.47 -24.47
CA ASP A 127 29.82 -29.89 -24.53
C ASP A 127 29.09 -30.31 -23.25
N TYR A 128 29.61 -29.89 -22.08
CA TYR A 128 28.95 -30.14 -20.80
C TYR A 128 27.56 -29.49 -20.73
N LYS A 129 27.43 -28.21 -21.08
CA LYS A 129 26.13 -27.51 -21.15
C LYS A 129 25.15 -28.25 -22.06
N LYS A 130 25.60 -28.70 -23.24
CA LYS A 130 24.78 -29.51 -24.18
C LYS A 130 24.34 -30.84 -23.58
N THR A 131 25.23 -31.55 -22.88
CA THR A 131 24.85 -32.81 -22.20
C THR A 131 23.85 -32.59 -21.07
N LEU A 132 24.02 -31.51 -20.32
CA LEU A 132 23.12 -31.14 -19.23
C LEU A 132 21.72 -30.79 -19.75
N LEU A 133 21.64 -30.04 -20.84
CA LEU A 133 20.38 -29.70 -21.50
C LEU A 133 19.63 -30.96 -21.97
N LYS A 134 20.34 -31.89 -22.63
CA LYS A 134 19.76 -33.18 -23.05
C LYS A 134 19.21 -33.97 -21.87
N LEU A 135 19.97 -34.07 -20.79
CA LEU A 135 19.55 -34.77 -19.59
C LEU A 135 18.31 -34.13 -18.94
N ALA A 136 18.21 -32.80 -18.95
CA ALA A 136 17.05 -32.08 -18.45
C ALA A 136 15.79 -32.41 -19.27
N HIS A 137 15.89 -32.39 -20.60
CA HIS A 137 14.80 -32.76 -21.51
C HIS A 137 14.39 -34.24 -21.39
N GLU A 138 15.35 -35.15 -21.25
CA GLU A 138 15.07 -36.57 -21.03
C GLU A 138 14.33 -36.82 -19.72
N HIS A 139 14.72 -36.12 -18.65
CA HIS A 139 14.04 -36.21 -17.36
C HIS A 139 12.60 -35.67 -17.41
N GLU A 140 12.36 -34.62 -18.20
CA GLU A 140 11.00 -34.09 -18.42
C GLU A 140 10.12 -35.06 -19.20
N LYS A 141 10.63 -35.62 -20.30
CA LYS A 141 9.95 -36.66 -21.07
C LYS A 141 9.64 -37.89 -20.22
N ALA A 142 10.57 -38.30 -19.35
CA ALA A 142 10.36 -39.42 -18.43
C ALA A 142 9.24 -39.13 -17.42
N ARG A 143 9.16 -37.90 -16.90
CA ARG A 143 8.07 -37.46 -16.01
C ARG A 143 6.70 -37.48 -16.69
N GLU A 144 6.62 -37.02 -17.93
CA GLU A 144 5.38 -37.07 -18.70
C GLU A 144 4.92 -38.52 -18.89
N LEU A 145 5.84 -39.43 -19.20
CA LEU A 145 5.56 -40.86 -19.36
C LEU A 145 5.07 -41.50 -18.04
N GLU A 146 5.68 -41.14 -16.91
CA GLU A 146 5.28 -41.61 -15.58
C GLU A 146 3.90 -41.08 -15.18
N ASN A 147 3.60 -39.81 -15.48
CA ASN A 147 2.28 -39.23 -15.24
C ASN A 147 1.17 -39.93 -16.04
N VAL A 148 1.44 -40.36 -17.28
CA VAL A 148 0.50 -41.12 -18.11
C VAL A 148 0.20 -42.51 -17.55
N GLN A 149 1.16 -43.15 -16.87
CA GLN A 149 0.98 -44.49 -16.29
C GLN A 149 0.33 -44.51 -14.91
N ARG A 150 0.19 -43.37 -14.24
CA ARG A 150 -0.56 -43.29 -12.96
C ARG A 150 -2.05 -43.41 -13.26
N TYR A 151 -2.61 -44.59 -12.95
CA TYR A 151 -4.03 -44.89 -13.07
C TYR A 151 -4.87 -43.78 -12.40
N HIS A 152 -5.60 -43.01 -13.19
CA HIS A 152 -6.54 -42.02 -12.68
C HIS A 152 -7.82 -42.76 -12.26
N MET A 153 -7.97 -43.01 -10.96
CA MET A 153 -9.23 -43.50 -10.39
C MET A 153 -10.34 -42.50 -10.73
N PRO A 154 -11.35 -42.88 -11.52
CA PRO A 154 -12.50 -42.03 -11.74
C PRO A 154 -13.13 -41.69 -10.39
N GLN A 155 -13.29 -40.41 -10.10
CA GLN A 155 -14.00 -40.00 -8.90
C GLN A 155 -15.47 -40.39 -9.08
N ASP A 156 -16.03 -41.08 -8.09
CA ASP A 156 -17.45 -41.46 -8.06
C ASP A 156 -18.26 -40.19 -7.75
N LEU A 157 -18.36 -39.32 -8.76
CA LEU A 157 -19.09 -38.07 -8.72
C LEU A 157 -20.59 -38.43 -8.69
N GLY A 158 -21.16 -38.38 -7.49
CA GLY A 158 -22.58 -38.63 -7.26
C GLY A 158 -23.48 -37.89 -8.25
N LYS A 159 -24.64 -38.48 -8.55
CA LYS A 159 -25.61 -38.05 -9.57
C LYS A 159 -25.87 -36.53 -9.49
N GLY A 160 -25.16 -35.74 -10.30
CA GLY A 160 -25.28 -34.28 -10.35
C GLY A 160 -23.95 -33.51 -10.40
N ALA A 161 -22.81 -34.12 -10.09
CA ALA A 161 -21.53 -33.44 -10.22
C ALA A 161 -20.99 -33.62 -11.65
N LYS A 162 -20.96 -32.53 -12.41
CA LYS A 162 -20.31 -32.48 -13.72
C LYS A 162 -18.80 -32.53 -13.48
N ALA A 163 -18.10 -33.40 -14.19
CA ALA A 163 -16.65 -33.27 -14.30
C ALA A 163 -16.37 -31.87 -14.86
N ASP A 164 -15.52 -31.10 -14.19
CA ASP A 164 -15.07 -29.80 -14.67
C ASP A 164 -14.28 -30.04 -15.96
N TYR A 165 -14.99 -30.00 -17.08
CA TYR A 165 -14.39 -29.95 -18.41
C TYR A 165 -13.78 -28.57 -18.54
N VAL A 166 -12.51 -28.44 -18.16
CA VAL A 166 -11.72 -27.25 -18.43
C VAL A 166 -11.31 -27.36 -19.89
N GLU A 167 -12.06 -26.69 -20.76
CA GLU A 167 -11.65 -26.48 -22.15
C GLU A 167 -10.39 -25.62 -22.09
N VAL A 168 -9.23 -26.27 -22.28
CA VAL A 168 -7.94 -25.57 -22.32
C VAL A 168 -7.89 -24.86 -23.66
N ASP A 169 -8.27 -23.59 -23.66
CA ASP A 169 -8.25 -22.75 -24.85
C ASP A 169 -6.79 -22.64 -25.35
N GLU A 170 -6.48 -23.25 -26.48
CA GLU A 170 -5.10 -23.37 -27.00
C GLU A 170 -4.45 -21.99 -27.25
N LEU A 171 -5.27 -20.94 -27.36
CA LEU A 171 -4.83 -19.54 -27.46
C LEU A 171 -4.21 -18.99 -26.16
N GLU A 172 -4.49 -19.56 -24.98
CA GLU A 172 -3.97 -19.06 -23.71
C GLU A 172 -2.48 -19.39 -23.48
N LYS A 173 -1.94 -20.36 -24.22
CA LYS A 173 -0.52 -20.78 -24.12
C LYS A 173 0.47 -19.85 -24.83
N VAL A 174 -0.01 -18.85 -25.57
CA VAL A 174 0.85 -17.94 -26.33
C VAL A 174 1.31 -16.78 -25.42
N PRO A 175 2.58 -16.34 -25.48
CA PRO A 175 3.03 -15.13 -24.78
C PRO A 175 2.13 -13.93 -25.14
N HIS A 176 1.75 -13.12 -24.14
CA HIS A 176 0.80 -11.98 -24.25
C HIS A 176 -0.69 -12.34 -24.52
N SER A 177 -1.11 -13.58 -24.25
CA SER A 177 -2.53 -14.00 -24.39
C SER A 177 -3.50 -13.16 -23.54
N GLU A 178 -3.12 -12.80 -22.31
CA GLU A 178 -3.95 -11.98 -21.40
C GLU A 178 -4.19 -10.57 -21.93
N GLN A 179 -3.14 -9.90 -22.44
CA GLN A 179 -3.25 -8.57 -23.04
C GLN A 179 -4.18 -8.56 -24.25
N LYS A 180 -4.01 -9.55 -25.13
CA LYS A 180 -4.79 -9.67 -26.36
C LYS A 180 -6.26 -9.97 -26.08
N LYS A 181 -6.54 -10.79 -25.06
CA LYS A 181 -7.90 -11.08 -24.59
C LYS A 181 -8.57 -9.84 -24.04
N TRP A 182 -7.84 -9.05 -23.24
CA TRP A 182 -8.33 -7.77 -22.71
C TRP A 182 -8.63 -6.75 -23.82
N GLU A 183 -7.72 -6.60 -24.80
CA GLU A 183 -7.94 -5.75 -25.97
C GLU A 183 -9.12 -6.22 -26.80
N GLN A 184 -9.27 -7.52 -27.01
CA GLN A 184 -10.36 -8.11 -27.79
C GLN A 184 -11.71 -7.96 -27.08
N GLU A 185 -11.76 -8.09 -25.76
CA GLU A 185 -12.97 -7.93 -24.96
C GLU A 185 -13.40 -6.45 -24.92
N GLN A 186 -12.46 -5.52 -24.78
CA GLN A 186 -12.69 -4.08 -24.91
C GLN A 186 -13.18 -3.70 -26.32
N MET A 187 -12.52 -4.21 -27.37
CA MET A 187 -12.95 -4.01 -28.76
C MET A 187 -14.32 -4.61 -29.04
N ALA A 188 -14.62 -5.79 -28.50
CA ALA A 188 -15.92 -6.43 -28.64
C ALA A 188 -17.01 -5.64 -27.91
N SER A 189 -16.74 -5.15 -26.69
CA SER A 189 -17.67 -4.27 -25.95
C SER A 189 -17.96 -2.97 -26.70
N ALA A 190 -16.98 -2.42 -27.42
CA ALA A 190 -17.16 -1.26 -28.27
C ALA A 190 -17.95 -1.57 -29.55
N GLN A 191 -17.87 -2.81 -30.06
CA GLN A 191 -18.59 -3.27 -31.25
C GLN A 191 -20.01 -3.78 -30.97
N PHE A 192 -20.37 -4.08 -29.73
CA PHE A 192 -21.74 -4.46 -29.37
C PHE A 192 -22.69 -3.26 -29.47
N HIS A 193 -23.24 -3.07 -30.67
CA HIS A 193 -24.25 -2.08 -30.98
C HIS A 193 -25.62 -2.53 -30.45
N PHE A 194 -26.11 -1.90 -29.38
CA PHE A 194 -27.44 -2.17 -28.84
C PHE A 194 -28.49 -1.32 -29.58
N GLY A 195 -29.22 -1.91 -30.52
CA GLY A 195 -30.26 -1.21 -31.29
C GLY A 195 -31.40 -2.13 -31.73
N ALA A 196 -32.64 -1.72 -31.45
CA ALA A 196 -33.83 -2.43 -31.92
C ALA A 196 -34.00 -2.27 -33.44
N LYS A 197 -34.23 -3.38 -34.14
CA LYS A 197 -34.38 -3.42 -35.60
C LYS A 197 -35.73 -2.79 -36.01
N GLY A 198 -35.77 -1.48 -36.22
CA GLY A 198 -36.99 -0.83 -36.73
C GLY A 198 -37.16 0.68 -36.58
N SER A 199 -36.11 1.48 -36.33
CA SER A 199 -36.25 2.94 -36.33
C SER A 199 -35.12 3.58 -37.14
N LYS A 200 -35.49 4.41 -38.13
CA LYS A 200 -34.53 5.30 -38.80
C LYS A 200 -33.91 6.19 -37.73
N THR A 201 -32.59 6.19 -37.66
CA THR A 201 -31.83 7.07 -36.77
C THR A 201 -30.74 7.74 -37.60
N ASP A 202 -30.68 9.05 -37.45
CA ASP A 202 -29.73 9.93 -38.11
C ASP A 202 -28.30 9.55 -37.71
N GLU A 203 -27.35 9.73 -38.65
CA GLU A 203 -25.92 9.54 -38.43
C GLU A 203 -25.44 10.54 -37.38
N TYR A 204 -25.27 10.08 -36.14
CA TYR A 204 -24.50 10.79 -35.13
C TYR A 204 -23.12 10.14 -35.02
N GLU A 205 -22.11 10.94 -35.31
CA GLU A 205 -20.70 10.64 -35.05
C GLU A 205 -20.50 10.61 -33.53
N LEU A 206 -20.03 9.47 -33.01
CA LEU A 206 -19.67 9.32 -31.61
C LEU A 206 -18.41 10.16 -31.32
N LEU A 207 -18.63 11.37 -30.81
CA LEU A 207 -17.59 12.15 -30.11
C LEU A 207 -17.31 11.46 -28.77
N LEU A 208 -16.10 10.91 -28.62
CA LEU A 208 -15.62 10.41 -27.33
C LEU A 208 -15.40 11.60 -26.38
N GLU A 209 -16.38 11.89 -25.53
CA GLU A 209 -16.23 12.75 -24.37
C GLU A 209 -15.52 11.97 -23.26
N ASP A 210 -14.20 12.14 -23.17
CA ASP A 210 -13.45 12.00 -21.92
C ASP A 210 -12.20 12.89 -22.00
N GLN A 211 -12.43 14.20 -22.03
CA GLN A 211 -11.42 15.20 -21.73
C GLN A 211 -11.88 15.99 -20.50
N ILE A 212 -11.01 15.99 -19.48
CA ILE A 212 -11.28 16.35 -18.09
C ILE A 212 -11.82 17.79 -17.95
N GLU A 213 -12.99 17.91 -17.31
CA GLU A 213 -13.78 19.11 -16.98
C GLU A 213 -13.02 20.21 -16.20
N PHE A 214 -11.85 19.88 -15.67
CA PHE A 214 -11.01 20.76 -14.83
C PHE A 214 -10.41 21.97 -15.59
N ILE A 215 -10.27 21.88 -16.92
CA ILE A 215 -9.58 22.94 -17.70
C ILE A 215 -10.53 24.10 -18.05
N GLN A 216 -11.86 23.90 -18.03
CA GLN A 216 -12.82 24.91 -18.48
C GLN A 216 -13.25 25.90 -17.38
N ALA A 217 -13.03 25.56 -16.10
CA ALA A 217 -13.34 26.45 -14.97
C ALA A 217 -12.38 27.64 -14.81
N LEU A 218 -11.29 27.70 -15.59
CA LEU A 218 -10.26 28.75 -15.51
C LEU A 218 -10.49 29.94 -16.45
N GLN A 219 -11.57 29.96 -17.23
CA GLN A 219 -11.90 31.06 -18.15
C GLN A 219 -13.23 31.73 -17.79
N LEU A 220 -13.27 32.40 -16.65
CA LEU A 220 -14.23 33.46 -16.36
C LEU A 220 -13.45 34.76 -16.06
N PRO A 221 -13.74 35.89 -16.74
CA PRO A 221 -13.09 37.16 -16.44
C PRO A 221 -13.65 37.68 -15.11
N HIS A 222 -12.78 37.82 -14.10
CA HIS A 222 -13.16 38.31 -12.77
C HIS A 222 -12.71 39.76 -12.57
N ASP A 223 -13.64 40.59 -12.08
CA ASP A 223 -13.53 42.03 -11.86
C ASP A 223 -12.37 42.42 -10.92
N GLU A 224 -11.60 43.42 -11.37
CA GLU A 224 -10.49 44.06 -10.66
C GLU A 224 -10.98 45.03 -9.58
N ARG A 225 -11.25 44.55 -8.35
CA ARG A 225 -11.24 45.41 -7.15
C ARG A 225 -10.67 44.68 -5.93
N ASP A 226 -9.65 45.30 -5.36
CA ASP A 226 -9.09 45.08 -4.03
C ASP A 226 -8.24 43.81 -3.82
N LYS A 227 -6.95 43.89 -4.19
CA LYS A 227 -5.90 43.07 -3.55
C LYS A 227 -4.70 43.91 -3.13
N GLU A 228 -4.56 43.99 -1.81
CA GLU A 228 -3.41 44.51 -1.09
C GLU A 228 -2.10 43.89 -1.60
N GLN A 229 -1.08 44.74 -1.74
CA GLN A 229 0.24 44.40 -2.27
C GLN A 229 0.94 43.38 -1.36
N LYS A 230 0.99 42.11 -1.79
CA LYS A 230 1.96 41.14 -1.26
C LYS A 230 3.26 41.24 -2.07
N PRO A 231 4.45 41.12 -1.43
CA PRO A 231 5.73 41.25 -2.12
C PRO A 231 5.86 40.19 -3.22
N GLN A 232 6.29 40.63 -4.41
CA GLN A 232 6.43 39.76 -5.58
C GLN A 232 7.62 38.82 -5.39
N LEU A 233 7.36 37.53 -5.19
CA LEU A 233 8.37 36.47 -5.17
C LEU A 233 8.97 36.29 -6.57
N THR A 234 10.27 36.04 -6.63
CA THR A 234 11.05 35.85 -7.85
C THR A 234 10.63 34.56 -8.58
N GLU A 235 10.73 34.48 -9.92
CA GLU A 235 10.28 33.29 -10.69
C GLU A 235 10.93 31.96 -10.23
N GLY A 236 12.18 32.01 -9.77
CA GLY A 236 12.87 30.85 -9.21
C GLY A 236 12.32 30.39 -7.86
N GLU A 237 11.74 31.30 -7.08
CA GLU A 237 11.10 30.97 -5.80
C GLU A 237 9.72 30.35 -6.05
N LYS A 238 8.98 30.84 -7.05
CA LYS A 238 7.70 30.25 -7.47
C LYS A 238 7.84 28.80 -7.93
N LYS A 239 8.87 28.50 -8.73
CA LYS A 239 9.13 27.11 -9.19
C LYS A 239 9.53 26.17 -8.06
N LYS A 240 10.25 26.66 -7.04
CA LYS A 240 10.61 25.84 -5.87
C LYS A 240 9.39 25.52 -5.01
N LEU A 241 8.49 26.50 -4.82
CA LEU A 241 7.24 26.30 -4.10
C LEU A 241 6.36 25.25 -4.79
N ASP A 242 6.25 25.32 -6.11
CA ASP A 242 5.48 24.35 -6.91
C ASP A 242 6.03 22.91 -6.80
N ILE A 243 7.36 22.76 -6.80
CA ILE A 243 8.01 21.45 -6.58
C ILE A 243 7.80 20.95 -5.15
N GLU A 244 7.78 21.83 -4.15
CA GLU A 244 7.51 21.43 -2.76
C GLU A 244 6.04 21.04 -2.54
N GLU A 245 5.12 21.74 -3.19
CA GLU A 245 3.68 21.44 -3.14
C GLU A 245 3.39 20.10 -3.81
N THR A 246 3.95 19.85 -4.99
CA THR A 246 3.82 18.57 -5.70
C THR A 246 4.41 17.39 -4.90
N LYS A 247 5.50 17.58 -4.16
CA LYS A 247 6.02 16.55 -3.25
C LYS A 247 5.08 16.25 -2.10
N LYS A 248 4.47 17.29 -1.51
CA LYS A 248 3.51 17.16 -0.40
C LYS A 248 2.22 16.48 -0.83
N SER A 249 1.83 16.59 -2.10
CA SER A 249 0.64 15.92 -2.63
C SER A 249 0.84 14.42 -2.92
N LEU A 250 2.08 13.92 -2.92
CA LEU A 250 2.32 12.50 -3.18
C LEU A 250 1.86 11.63 -2.00
N PRO A 251 1.17 10.49 -2.23
CA PRO A 251 0.68 9.61 -1.17
C PRO A 251 1.74 9.10 -0.19
N ILE A 252 3.01 9.06 -0.60
CA ILE A 252 4.13 8.62 0.23
C ILE A 252 4.64 9.68 1.23
N PHE A 253 4.33 10.96 1.02
CA PHE A 253 4.80 12.06 1.86
C PHE A 253 4.53 11.90 3.37
N PRO A 254 3.32 11.55 3.84
CA PRO A 254 3.06 11.39 5.27
C PRO A 254 3.89 10.29 5.94
N PHE A 255 4.36 9.30 5.18
CA PHE A 255 5.13 8.15 5.69
C PHE A 255 6.64 8.40 5.72
N LYS A 256 7.10 9.62 5.40
CA LYS A 256 8.53 9.95 5.34
C LYS A 256 9.30 9.56 6.60
N GLU A 257 8.78 9.93 7.77
CA GLU A 257 9.45 9.69 9.06
C GLU A 257 9.45 8.20 9.40
N ASP A 258 8.33 7.52 9.19
CA ASP A 258 8.18 6.08 9.43
C ASP A 258 9.13 5.26 8.55
N ILE A 259 9.27 5.61 7.27
CA ILE A 259 10.20 4.95 6.34
C ILE A 259 11.65 5.10 6.84
N VAL A 260 12.05 6.32 7.24
CA VAL A 260 13.41 6.57 7.73
C VAL A 260 13.67 5.81 9.03
N ALA A 261 12.70 5.74 9.94
CA ALA A 261 12.79 4.97 11.17
C ALA A 261 12.92 3.46 10.88
N ALA A 262 12.07 2.92 10.02
CA ALA A 262 12.06 1.51 9.65
C ALA A 262 13.38 1.08 8.98
N VAL A 263 13.98 1.92 8.14
CA VAL A 263 15.28 1.63 7.51
C VAL A 263 16.43 1.63 8.53
N ARG A 264 16.33 2.38 9.64
CA ARG A 264 17.32 2.33 10.72
C ARG A 264 17.17 1.08 11.59
N GLU A 265 15.96 0.63 11.80
CA GLU A 265 15.65 -0.51 12.68
C GLU A 265 15.81 -1.86 11.97
N HIS A 266 15.54 -1.91 10.67
CA HIS A 266 15.47 -3.15 9.91
C HIS A 266 16.49 -3.17 8.76
N GLN A 267 17.29 -4.24 8.71
CA GLN A 267 18.25 -4.46 7.62
C GLN A 267 17.56 -4.70 6.27
N VAL A 268 16.33 -5.23 6.27
CA VAL A 268 15.51 -5.47 5.07
C VAL A 268 14.12 -4.91 5.30
N LEU A 269 13.65 -4.06 4.39
CA LEU A 269 12.32 -3.43 4.44
C LEU A 269 11.60 -3.66 3.10
N ILE A 270 10.34 -4.09 3.16
CA ILE A 270 9.47 -4.25 1.98
C ILE A 270 8.43 -3.14 2.03
N ILE A 271 8.37 -2.32 0.97
CA ILE A 271 7.43 -1.20 0.85
C ILE A 271 6.49 -1.50 -0.32
N GLU A 272 5.20 -1.66 -0.03
CA GLU A 272 4.15 -1.86 -1.02
C GLU A 272 3.45 -0.54 -1.34
N GLY A 273 3.04 -0.35 -2.59
CA GLY A 273 2.15 0.74 -2.97
C GLY A 273 1.87 0.75 -4.48
N GLU A 274 0.82 1.47 -4.89
CA GLU A 274 0.42 1.58 -6.29
C GLU A 274 1.44 2.38 -7.12
N THR A 275 1.50 2.16 -8.43
CA THR A 275 2.26 2.99 -9.38
C THR A 275 1.80 4.44 -9.30
N GLY A 276 2.72 5.40 -9.31
CA GLY A 276 2.38 6.83 -9.15
C GLY A 276 2.33 7.35 -7.70
N SER A 277 2.41 6.48 -6.70
CA SER A 277 2.51 6.90 -5.28
C SER A 277 3.81 7.63 -4.90
N GLY A 278 4.80 7.68 -5.80
CA GLY A 278 6.08 8.36 -5.60
C GLY A 278 7.17 7.51 -4.94
N LYS A 279 6.99 6.18 -4.79
CA LYS A 279 7.98 5.27 -4.17
C LYS A 279 9.39 5.41 -4.74
N THR A 280 9.54 5.16 -6.04
CA THR A 280 10.85 5.18 -6.71
C THR A 280 11.54 6.53 -6.64
N THR A 281 10.78 7.63 -6.69
CA THR A 281 11.33 8.99 -6.73
C THR A 281 11.62 9.56 -5.34
N GLN A 282 10.72 9.36 -4.37
CA GLN A 282 10.79 10.06 -3.08
C GLN A 282 11.58 9.30 -2.02
N ILE A 283 11.57 7.95 -2.02
CA ILE A 283 12.29 7.16 -1.01
C ILE A 283 13.81 7.49 -1.02
N PRO A 284 14.50 7.54 -2.17
CA PRO A 284 15.91 7.93 -2.20
C PRO A 284 16.15 9.33 -1.66
N GLN A 285 15.25 10.27 -1.94
CA GLN A 285 15.36 11.65 -1.47
C GLN A 285 15.24 11.72 0.06
N TYR A 286 14.30 10.99 0.66
CA TYR A 286 14.15 10.95 2.12
C TYR A 286 15.36 10.33 2.81
N LEU A 287 15.93 9.27 2.24
CA LEU A 287 17.14 8.63 2.76
C LEU A 287 18.38 9.53 2.61
N HIS A 288 18.50 10.25 1.50
CA HIS A 288 19.55 11.25 1.31
C HIS A 288 19.44 12.37 2.36
N GLU A 289 18.25 12.94 2.54
CA GLU A 289 17.98 13.98 3.55
C GLU A 289 18.22 13.49 4.99
N ALA A 290 17.92 12.21 5.27
CA ALA A 290 18.20 11.57 6.56
C ALA A 290 19.69 11.26 6.80
N GLY A 291 20.57 11.51 5.82
CA GLY A 291 22.01 11.43 5.96
C GLY A 291 22.63 10.07 5.62
N PHE A 292 21.90 9.16 4.99
CA PHE A 292 22.40 7.82 4.66
C PHE A 292 23.54 7.83 3.63
N THR A 293 23.71 8.91 2.86
CA THR A 293 24.78 9.08 1.86
C THR A 293 26.08 9.67 2.41
N LYS A 294 26.13 10.07 3.69
CA LYS A 294 27.31 10.76 4.27
C LYS A 294 28.55 9.87 4.40
N ASP A 295 28.35 8.56 4.53
CA ASP A 295 29.43 7.58 4.74
C ASP A 295 29.94 6.96 3.42
N GLY A 296 29.66 7.59 2.27
CA GLY A 296 30.02 7.08 0.95
C GLY A 296 29.06 6.02 0.40
N ASN A 297 27.92 5.81 1.05
CA ASN A 297 26.89 4.88 0.59
C ASN A 297 26.14 5.46 -0.63
N ILE A 298 25.81 4.59 -1.58
CA ILE A 298 25.04 4.93 -2.78
C ILE A 298 23.60 4.47 -2.60
N ILE A 299 22.65 5.36 -2.89
CA ILE A 299 21.23 5.03 -2.94
C ILE A 299 20.83 4.99 -4.40
N PHE A 300 20.25 3.86 -4.81
CA PHE A 300 19.77 3.65 -6.17
C PHE A 300 18.29 3.29 -6.14
N ALA A 301 17.52 3.85 -7.06
CA ALA A 301 16.15 3.44 -7.32
C ALA A 301 16.03 3.03 -8.79
N PRO A 302 15.54 1.80 -9.08
CA PRO A 302 15.32 1.37 -10.44
C PRO A 302 14.15 2.15 -11.05
N VAL A 303 14.40 2.78 -12.19
CA VAL A 303 13.38 3.44 -13.02
C VAL A 303 12.59 2.40 -13.79
#